data_AF-A0A165JK88-F1
#
_entry.id   AF-A0A165JK88-F1
#
_cell.length_a   1.000
_cell.length_b   1.000
_cell.length_c   1.000
_cell.angle_alpha   90.00
_cell.angle_beta   90.00
_cell.angle_gamma   90.00
#
_symmetry.space_group_name_H-M   'P 1'
#
loop_
_entity.id
_entity.type
_entity.pdbx_description
1 polymer ?
#
loop_
_entity_poly.entity_id
_entity_poly.type
_entity_poly.pdbx_seq_one_letter_code
_entity_poly.pdbx_strand_id
1 'polypeptide(L)'
;MGLGAVLTGPDGTVQHQISEATTFTGCNNEAELRALMLALHWLAQQGIAASNPVQVFSDNSVLVEQLGGQPTAPIARLAPLFDEARQALHRFPQAQVQWIPRHRNGAADTLARAALGLAPKAATPQGQTIKKRRRR
;
A
#
# COMPACT_ATOMS: atom_id res chain seq x y z
N MET A 1 -5.03 13.28 -5.49
CA MET A 1 -4.76 11.86 -5.86
C MET A 1 -5.75 10.95 -5.16
N GLY A 2 -5.99 9.74 -5.68
CA GLY A 2 -6.91 8.77 -5.07
C GLY A 2 -6.16 7.80 -4.16
N LEU A 3 -6.71 7.55 -2.97
CA LEU A 3 -6.16 6.67 -1.96
C LEU A 3 -7.09 5.48 -1.76
N GLY A 4 -6.53 4.27 -1.73
CA GLY A 4 -7.29 3.03 -1.65
C GLY A 4 -6.62 2.00 -0.75
N ALA A 5 -7.39 1.43 0.18
CA ALA A 5 -6.93 0.32 1.02
C ALA A 5 -8.10 -0.58 1.44
N VAL A 6 -7.81 -1.85 1.67
CA VAL A 6 -8.75 -2.83 2.22
C VAL A 6 -8.15 -3.37 3.50
N LEU A 7 -8.92 -3.32 4.58
CA LEU A 7 -8.52 -3.84 5.88
C LEU A 7 -9.36 -5.08 6.16
N THR A 8 -8.69 -6.21 6.38
CA THR A 8 -9.34 -7.50 6.63
C THR A 8 -9.01 -8.02 8.02
N GLY A 9 -9.97 -8.72 8.63
CA GLY A 9 -9.75 -9.51 9.83
C GLY A 9 -8.89 -10.75 9.56
N PRO A 10 -8.48 -11.48 10.61
CA PRO A 10 -7.67 -12.70 10.48
C PRO A 10 -8.34 -13.82 9.68
N ASP A 11 -9.67 -13.83 9.63
CA ASP A 11 -10.50 -14.76 8.85
C ASP A 11 -10.69 -14.33 7.39
N GLY A 12 -10.08 -13.21 6.98
CA GLY A 12 -10.20 -12.63 5.64
C GLY A 12 -11.45 -11.79 5.44
N THR A 13 -12.30 -11.60 6.46
CA THR A 13 -13.47 -10.73 6.36
C THR A 13 -13.06 -9.27 6.19
N VAL A 14 -13.69 -8.54 5.27
CA VAL A 14 -13.42 -7.11 5.10
C VAL A 14 -14.05 -6.35 6.26
N GLN A 15 -13.21 -5.68 7.05
CA GLN A 15 -13.63 -4.88 8.21
C GLN A 15 -13.76 -3.39 7.85
N HIS A 16 -12.92 -2.91 6.93
CA HIS A 16 -12.96 -1.53 6.47
C HIS A 16 -12.37 -1.36 5.07
N GLN A 17 -12.81 -0.32 4.38
CA GLN A 17 -12.31 0.07 3.06
C GLN A 17 -12.10 1.58 3.02
N ILE A 18 -10.94 1.98 2.51
CA ILE A 18 -10.59 3.38 2.30
C ILE A 18 -10.69 3.66 0.81
N SER A 19 -11.43 4.72 0.45
CA SER A 19 -11.59 5.21 -0.92
C SER A 19 -11.70 6.74 -0.87
N GLU A 20 -10.56 7.42 -0.77
CA GLU A 20 -10.51 8.87 -0.52
C GLU A 20 -9.81 9.64 -1.63
N ALA A 21 -10.43 10.73 -2.09
CA ALA A 21 -9.80 11.69 -2.96
C ALA A 21 -9.16 12.80 -2.13
N THR A 22 -7.90 13.08 -2.42
CA THR A 22 -7.15 14.15 -1.75
C THR A 22 -6.78 15.26 -2.71
N THR A 23 -6.57 16.45 -2.17
CA THR A 23 -6.03 17.61 -2.90
C THR A 23 -4.54 17.46 -3.21
N PHE A 24 -3.86 16.48 -2.61
CA PHE A 24 -2.44 16.22 -2.86
C PHE A 24 -2.18 15.87 -4.33
N THR A 25 -1.07 16.41 -4.83
CA THR A 25 -0.49 16.08 -6.13
C THR A 25 0.88 15.44 -5.91
N GLY A 26 1.22 14.42 -6.71
CA GLY A 26 2.41 13.63 -6.48
C GLY A 26 2.44 12.38 -7.34
N CYS A 27 3.38 11.48 -7.04
CA CYS A 27 3.55 10.22 -7.75
C CYS A 27 2.75 9.08 -7.08
N ASN A 28 2.67 7.94 -7.78
CA ASN A 28 1.99 6.75 -7.28
C ASN A 28 2.56 6.27 -5.92
N ASN A 29 3.89 6.36 -5.73
CA ASN A 29 4.53 5.95 -4.47
C ASN A 29 4.05 6.81 -3.30
N GLU A 30 3.87 8.11 -3.52
CA GLU A 30 3.34 9.01 -2.49
C GLU A 30 1.87 8.68 -2.17
N ALA A 31 1.06 8.38 -3.19
CA ALA A 31 -0.33 7.97 -3.00
C ALA A 31 -0.43 6.67 -2.19
N GLU A 32 0.35 5.64 -2.54
CA GLU A 32 0.33 4.36 -1.82
C GLU A 32 0.83 4.49 -0.39
N LEU A 33 1.89 5.28 -0.15
CA LEU A 33 2.40 5.52 1.19
C LEU A 33 1.37 6.25 2.06
N ARG A 34 0.65 7.24 1.50
CA ARG A 34 -0.46 7.92 2.19
C ARG A 34 -1.64 6.99 2.45
N ALA A 35 -1.99 6.12 1.50
CA ALA A 35 -3.05 5.13 1.68
C ALA A 35 -2.71 4.14 2.81
N LEU A 36 -1.45 3.66 2.87
CA LEU A 36 -0.96 2.85 3.98
C LEU A 36 -1.09 3.61 5.31
N MET A 37 -0.65 4.87 5.35
CA MET A 37 -0.73 5.68 6.56
C MET A 37 -2.17 5.80 7.07
N LEU A 38 -3.15 6.08 6.19
CA LEU A 38 -4.56 6.12 6.59
C LEU A 38 -5.03 4.78 7.16
N ALA A 39 -4.65 3.65 6.54
CA ALA A 39 -5.00 2.33 7.06
C ALA A 39 -4.40 2.05 8.45
N LEU A 40 -3.13 2.40 8.67
CA LEU A 40 -2.47 2.23 9.98
C LEU A 40 -3.09 3.13 11.05
N HIS A 41 -3.44 4.37 10.71
CA HIS A 41 -4.13 5.28 11.62
C HIS A 41 -5.51 4.77 11.99
N TRP A 42 -6.27 4.24 11.03
CA TRP A 42 -7.56 3.64 11.30
C TRP A 42 -7.43 2.45 12.26
N LEU A 43 -6.48 1.53 12.01
CA LEU A 43 -6.22 0.39 12.90
C LEU A 43 -5.84 0.85 14.32
N ALA A 44 -5.03 1.90 14.45
CA ALA A 44 -4.69 2.48 15.74
C ALA A 44 -5.91 3.08 16.46
N GLN A 45 -6.81 3.76 15.74
CA GLN A 45 -8.05 4.30 16.29
C GLN A 45 -9.02 3.20 16.76
N GLN A 46 -9.00 2.03 16.14
CA GLN A 46 -9.75 0.86 16.60
C GLN A 46 -9.10 0.14 17.80
N GLY A 47 -7.97 0.66 18.33
CA GLY A 47 -7.24 0.03 19.43
C GLY A 47 -6.49 -1.25 19.04
N ILE A 48 -6.43 -1.59 17.75
CA ILE A 48 -5.83 -2.84 17.25
C ILE A 48 -4.31 -2.79 17.30
N ALA A 49 -3.73 -1.59 17.14
CA ALA A 49 -2.28 -1.42 17.01
C ALA A 49 -1.51 -2.03 18.19
N ALA A 50 -1.93 -1.84 19.43
CA ALA A 50 -1.17 -2.35 20.57
C ALA A 50 -1.29 -3.87 20.80
N SER A 51 -2.32 -4.53 20.28
CA SER A 51 -2.68 -5.91 20.65
C SER A 51 -2.51 -6.94 19.55
N ASN A 52 -2.46 -6.54 18.27
CA ASN A 52 -2.51 -7.47 17.15
C ASN A 52 -1.37 -7.22 16.16
N PRO A 53 -0.79 -8.28 15.58
CA PRO A 53 0.15 -8.12 14.47
C PRO A 53 -0.57 -7.58 13.23
N VAL A 54 0.17 -6.89 12.37
CA VAL A 54 -0.34 -6.40 11.07
C VAL A 54 0.50 -6.94 9.92
N GLN A 55 -0.19 -7.39 8.86
CA GLN A 55 0.42 -7.72 7.58
C GLN A 55 -0.10 -6.74 6.53
N VAL A 56 0.84 -6.07 5.86
CA VAL A 56 0.58 -5.09 4.81
C VAL A 56 0.98 -5.71 3.49
N PHE A 57 0.05 -5.75 2.54
CA PHE A 57 0.32 -6.20 1.18
C PHE A 57 0.28 -5.01 0.23
N SER A 58 1.30 -4.85 -0.60
CA SER A 58 1.37 -3.80 -1.62
C SER A 58 1.99 -4.35 -2.90
N ASP A 59 1.56 -3.86 -4.07
CA ASP A 59 2.19 -4.16 -5.35
C ASP A 59 3.33 -3.19 -5.72
N ASN A 60 3.65 -2.25 -4.83
CA ASN A 60 4.70 -1.26 -5.01
C ASN A 60 5.99 -1.69 -4.33
N SER A 61 6.96 -2.08 -5.15
CA SER A 61 8.27 -2.52 -4.69
C SER A 61 9.01 -1.43 -3.91
N VAL A 62 8.84 -0.15 -4.24
CA VAL A 62 9.50 0.95 -3.52
C VAL A 62 9.00 1.03 -2.08
N LEU A 63 7.69 0.86 -1.89
CA LEU A 63 7.08 0.91 -0.57
C LEU A 63 7.55 -0.26 0.30
N VAL A 64 7.60 -1.45 -0.29
CA VAL A 64 8.13 -2.67 0.35
C VAL A 64 9.62 -2.54 0.67
N GLU A 65 10.41 -1.97 -0.22
CA GLU A 65 11.86 -1.78 -0.05
C GLU A 65 12.19 -0.74 1.04
N GLN A 66 11.41 0.35 1.11
CA GLN A 66 11.63 1.44 2.09
C GLN A 66 11.09 1.12 3.48
N LEU A 67 10.01 0.33 3.59
CA LEU A 67 9.37 -0.05 4.86
C LEU A 67 9.71 -1.47 5.32
N GLY A 68 10.41 -2.24 4.49
CA GLY A 68 10.94 -3.53 4.85
C GLY A 68 12.09 -3.44 5.85
N GLY A 69 12.59 -4.60 6.27
CA GLY A 69 13.68 -4.68 7.26
C GLY A 69 15.09 -4.47 6.71
N GLN A 70 15.25 -4.32 5.38
CA GLN A 70 16.57 -4.11 4.78
C GLN A 70 16.90 -2.61 4.70
N PRO A 71 18.14 -2.20 5.04
CA PRO A 71 18.57 -0.82 4.86
C PRO A 71 18.52 -0.41 3.38
N THR A 72 17.73 0.62 3.09
CA THR A 72 17.55 1.15 1.74
C THR A 72 17.84 2.64 1.73
N ALA A 73 18.50 3.13 0.68
CA ALA A 73 18.75 4.56 0.53
C ALA A 73 17.42 5.33 0.50
N PRO A 74 17.26 6.40 1.31
CA PRO A 74 15.99 7.10 1.40
C PRO A 74 15.71 7.88 0.12
N ILE A 75 14.45 7.90 -0.29
CA ILE A 75 13.97 8.83 -1.32
C ILE A 75 13.80 10.18 -0.64
N ALA A 76 14.75 11.10 -0.82
CA ALA A 76 14.87 12.34 -0.05
C ALA A 76 13.54 13.10 0.16
N ARG A 77 12.74 13.27 -0.90
CA ARG A 77 11.43 13.95 -0.82
C ARG A 77 10.39 13.20 0.04
N LEU A 78 10.44 11.87 0.04
CA LEU A 78 9.48 11.01 0.76
C LEU A 78 10.01 10.51 2.10
N ALA A 79 11.28 10.80 2.43
CA ALA A 79 11.93 10.29 3.64
C ALA A 79 11.13 10.60 4.92
N PRO A 80 10.61 11.83 5.15
CA PRO A 80 9.81 12.12 6.34
C PRO A 80 8.54 11.26 6.42
N LEU A 81 7.88 11.05 5.28
CA LEU A 81 6.65 10.27 5.23
C LEU A 81 6.92 8.76 5.44
N PHE A 82 8.05 8.25 4.97
CA PHE A 82 8.49 6.88 5.27
C PHE A 82 8.85 6.72 6.75
N ASP A 83 9.47 7.72 7.38
CA ASP A 83 9.77 7.70 8.81
C ASP A 83 8.49 7.67 9.65
N GLU A 84 7.50 8.49 9.31
CA GLU A 84 6.18 8.44 9.95
C GLU A 84 5.50 7.07 9.80
N ALA A 85 5.58 6.47 8.61
CA ALA A 85 5.05 5.12 8.37
C ALA A 85 5.76 4.04 9.18
N ARG A 86 7.11 4.10 9.29
CA ARG A 86 7.87 3.20 10.17
C ARG A 86 7.43 3.35 11.62
N GLN A 87 7.29 4.58 12.11
CA GLN A 87 6.81 4.84 13.47
C GLN A 87 5.40 4.28 13.70
N ALA A 88 4.50 4.43 12.74
CA ALA A 88 3.16 3.84 12.82
C ALA A 88 3.19 2.32 12.85
N LEU A 89 4.02 1.67 12.02
CA LEU A 89 4.23 0.22 12.02
C LEU A 89 4.82 -0.29 13.34
N HIS A 90 5.73 0.46 13.96
CA HIS A 90 6.34 0.11 15.26
C HIS A 90 5.37 0.14 16.44
N ARG A 91 4.16 0.69 16.27
CA ARG A 91 3.11 0.59 17.30
C ARG A 91 2.52 -0.80 17.40
N PHE A 92 2.70 -1.63 16.37
CA PHE A 92 2.22 -3.00 16.34
C PHE A 92 3.22 -3.96 17.00
N PRO A 93 2.76 -4.99 17.74
CA PRO A 93 3.65 -6.00 18.32
C PRO A 93 4.50 -6.71 17.25
N GLN A 94 3.95 -6.83 16.04
CA GLN A 94 4.68 -7.26 14.86
C GLN A 94 4.04 -6.62 13.62
N ALA A 95 4.86 -6.10 12.72
CA ALA A 95 4.43 -5.55 11.44
C ALA A 95 5.28 -6.13 10.31
N GLN A 96 4.64 -6.52 9.21
CA GLN A 96 5.33 -6.96 8.00
C GLN A 96 4.74 -6.29 6.76
N VAL A 97 5.60 -5.81 5.88
CA VAL A 97 5.21 -5.29 4.56
C VAL A 97 5.70 -6.26 3.50
N GLN A 98 4.78 -6.80 2.71
CA GLN A 98 5.04 -7.84 1.72
C GLN A 98 4.60 -7.41 0.33
N TRP A 99 5.46 -7.67 -0.65
CA TRP A 99 5.12 -7.45 -2.05
C TRP A 99 4.14 -8.50 -2.55
N ILE A 100 3.12 -8.06 -3.28
CA ILE A 100 2.20 -8.93 -4.03
C ILE A 100 2.11 -8.50 -5.49
N PRO A 101 1.85 -9.43 -6.43
CA PRO A 101 1.55 -9.04 -7.81
C PRO A 101 0.32 -8.13 -7.89
N ARG A 102 0.37 -7.12 -8.77
CA ARG A 102 -0.72 -6.14 -8.97
C ARG A 102 -2.12 -6.74 -9.14
N HIS A 103 -2.23 -7.87 -9.84
CA HIS A 103 -3.53 -8.52 -10.04
C HIS A 103 -4.15 -9.06 -8.74
N ARG A 104 -3.36 -9.25 -7.67
CA ARG A 104 -3.83 -9.58 -6.33
C ARG A 104 -4.19 -8.34 -5.49
N ASN A 105 -3.76 -7.14 -5.90
CA ASN A 105 -4.07 -5.89 -5.21
C ASN A 105 -5.23 -5.10 -5.86
N GLY A 106 -6.05 -5.79 -6.68
CA GLY A 106 -7.08 -5.13 -7.51
C GLY A 106 -8.16 -4.41 -6.71
N ALA A 107 -8.49 -4.88 -5.50
CA ALA A 107 -9.49 -4.25 -4.66
C ALA A 107 -9.04 -2.86 -4.17
N ALA A 108 -7.79 -2.72 -3.71
CA ALA A 108 -7.23 -1.44 -3.31
C ALA A 108 -7.09 -0.48 -4.50
N ASP A 109 -6.62 -0.95 -5.67
CA ASP A 109 -6.54 -0.16 -6.90
C ASP A 109 -7.93 0.35 -7.33
N THR A 110 -8.96 -0.51 -7.23
CA THR A 110 -10.34 -0.14 -7.56
C THR A 110 -10.86 0.96 -6.64
N LEU A 111 -10.61 0.87 -5.33
CA LEU A 111 -11.00 1.90 -4.37
C LEU A 111 -10.29 3.23 -4.64
N ALA A 112 -8.97 3.21 -4.87
CA ALA A 112 -8.20 4.41 -5.19
C ALA A 112 -8.71 5.11 -6.47
N ARG A 113 -9.12 4.33 -7.48
CA ARG A 113 -9.68 4.84 -8.73
C ARG A 113 -11.10 5.35 -8.56
N ALA A 114 -11.95 4.63 -7.82
CA ALA A 114 -13.32 5.01 -7.53
C ALA A 114 -13.39 6.36 -6.79
N ALA A 115 -12.45 6.60 -5.87
CA ALA A 115 -12.30 7.89 -5.21
C ALA A 115 -12.19 9.08 -6.18
N LEU A 116 -11.57 8.87 -7.35
CA LEU A 116 -11.41 9.88 -8.40
C LEU A 116 -12.51 9.83 -9.48
N GLY A 117 -13.56 9.03 -9.28
CA GLY A 117 -14.61 8.81 -10.28
C GLY A 117 -14.16 8.01 -11.51
N LEU A 118 -13.05 7.27 -11.41
CA LEU A 118 -12.50 6.49 -12.52
C LEU A 118 -13.02 5.05 -12.47
N ALA A 119 -13.30 4.49 -13.65
CA ALA A 119 -13.66 3.08 -13.77
C ALA A 119 -12.53 2.15 -13.30
N PRO A 120 -12.85 0.94 -12.79
CA PRO A 120 -11.86 -0.06 -12.42
C PRO A 120 -10.90 -0.35 -13.58
N LYS A 121 -9.63 -0.63 -13.27
CA LYS A 121 -8.67 -1.00 -14.30
C LYS A 121 -8.96 -2.44 -14.73
N ALA A 122 -8.98 -2.71 -16.04
CA ALA A 122 -9.12 -4.07 -16.55
C ALA A 122 -8.00 -4.95 -15.97
N ALA A 123 -8.38 -6.12 -15.43
CA ALA A 123 -7.42 -7.07 -14.89
C ALA A 123 -6.40 -7.44 -15.98
N THR A 124 -5.12 -7.27 -15.70
CA THR A 124 -4.07 -7.69 -16.64
C THR A 124 -3.95 -9.22 -16.55
N PRO A 125 -4.17 -9.98 -17.64
CA PRO A 125 -4.04 -11.43 -17.59
C PRO A 125 -2.58 -11.82 -17.31
N GLN A 126 -2.38 -12.89 -16.53
CA GLN A 126 -1.05 -13.42 -16.21
C GLN A 126 -0.34 -13.88 -17.50
N GLY A 127 0.96 -13.54 -17.65
CA GLY A 127 1.84 -14.25 -18.59
C GLY A 127 2.36 -13.51 -19.83
N GLN A 128 2.64 -12.20 -19.80
CA GLN A 128 3.56 -11.59 -20.79
C GLN A 128 4.85 -11.13 -20.11
N THR A 129 5.74 -12.08 -19.87
CA THR A 129 7.16 -11.78 -19.86
C THR A 129 7.52 -11.28 -21.26
N ILE A 130 7.58 -9.96 -21.44
CA ILE A 130 8.19 -9.36 -22.63
C ILE A 130 9.66 -9.78 -22.57
N LYS A 131 10.00 -10.89 -23.23
CA LYS A 131 11.38 -11.26 -23.53
C LYS A 131 11.96 -10.12 -24.35
N LYS A 132 12.70 -9.21 -23.72
CA LYS A 132 13.54 -8.23 -24.42
C LYS A 132 14.52 -9.05 -25.27
N ARG A 133 14.22 -9.21 -26.58
CA ARG A 133 15.20 -9.65 -27.58
C ARG A 133 16.32 -8.64 -27.55
N ARG A 134 17.43 -8.96 -26.86
CA ARG A 134 18.72 -8.33 -27.12
C ARG A 134 19.04 -8.60 -28.59
N ARG A 135 18.88 -7.59 -29.43
CA ARG A 135 19.48 -7.59 -30.77
C ARG A 135 20.99 -7.49 -30.54
N ARG A 136 21.70 -8.53 -30.99
CA ARG A 136 23.15 -8.51 -31.17
C ARG A 136 23.48 -7.65 -32.38
#